data_AF-A0A928SHF2-F1
#
_entry.id   AF-A0A928SHF2-F1
#
_cell.length_a   1.000
_cell.length_b   1.000
_cell.length_c   1.000
_cell.angle_alpha   90.00
_cell.angle_beta   90.00
_cell.angle_gamma   90.00
#
_symmetry.space_group_name_H-M   'P 1'
#
loop_
_entity.id
_entity.type
_entity.pdbx_description
1 polymer ?
#
loop_
_entity_poly.entity_id
_entity_poly.type
_entity_poly.pdbx_seq_one_letter_code
_entity_poly.pdbx_strand_id
1 'polypeptide(L)'
;MLLTFDRTNFPLIAVEEVGLEVHLLPVTKLQFEQFVAASGPLEEARYQKLLALNPAVSPAELLTAEPERLFVTGILPKEAQAFAAWLGEGLGLPTVKEWRAIYNAFRRMSLPRHDLGVELAGTPLGAFVAHQIRQMPGNLMLDLSLMRGGLVEWARRGQGWVGLGSPRPDFQPNLWDPLADEVKPLRPDERLPYFGFRLIRRGEWYLADREKVRYIE
;
A
#
# COMPACT_ATOMS: atom_id res chain seq x y z
N MET A 1 16.28 -1.73 -10.07
CA MET A 1 14.86 -1.55 -9.67
C MET A 1 14.48 -0.14 -10.07
N LEU A 2 13.37 0.07 -10.77
CA LEU A 2 12.94 1.41 -11.14
C LEU A 2 12.03 1.97 -10.06
N LEU A 3 12.41 3.12 -9.50
CA LEU A 3 11.57 3.90 -8.59
C LEU A 3 10.98 5.10 -9.32
N THR A 4 9.68 5.30 -9.13
CA THR A 4 9.00 6.55 -9.46
C THR A 4 8.35 7.09 -8.19
N PHE A 5 7.81 8.31 -8.24
CA PHE A 5 7.18 8.93 -7.07
C PHE A 5 5.78 9.42 -7.42
N ASP A 6 4.88 9.36 -6.45
CA ASP A 6 3.59 10.03 -6.55
C ASP A 6 3.73 11.54 -6.32
N ARG A 7 2.63 12.29 -6.47
CA ARG A 7 2.64 13.75 -6.24
C ARG A 7 2.92 14.16 -4.79
N THR A 8 2.95 13.21 -3.85
CA THR A 8 3.31 13.45 -2.44
C THR A 8 4.77 13.06 -2.14
N ASN A 9 5.55 12.72 -3.16
CA ASN A 9 6.93 12.21 -3.09
C ASN A 9 7.07 10.85 -2.39
N PHE A 10 6.04 10.00 -2.46
CA PHE A 10 6.10 8.62 -1.96
C PHE A 10 6.42 7.65 -3.09
N PRO A 11 7.28 6.65 -2.84
CA PRO A 11 7.84 5.80 -3.89
C PRO A 11 6.83 4.78 -4.42
N LEU A 12 6.80 4.65 -5.74
CA LEU A 12 6.29 3.49 -6.46
C LEU A 12 7.45 2.65 -6.96
N ILE A 13 7.22 1.34 -7.02
CA ILE A 13 8.16 0.36 -7.53
C ILE A 13 7.57 -0.28 -8.78
N ALA A 14 8.33 -0.28 -9.87
CA ALA A 14 7.97 -1.05 -11.05
C ALA A 14 8.11 -2.56 -10.75
N VAL A 15 7.00 -3.29 -10.92
CA VAL A 15 6.93 -4.75 -10.80
C VAL A 15 6.72 -5.33 -12.19
N GLU A 16 7.83 -5.50 -12.90
CA GLU A 16 7.89 -5.91 -14.30
C GLU A 16 7.05 -7.17 -14.59
N GLU A 17 7.19 -8.21 -13.76
CA GLU A 17 6.46 -9.48 -13.94
C GLU A 17 4.93 -9.29 -14.09
N VAL A 18 4.36 -8.29 -13.43
CA VAL A 18 2.91 -8.02 -13.44
C VAL A 18 2.53 -6.78 -14.25
N GLY A 19 3.51 -6.03 -14.76
CA GLY A 19 3.30 -4.81 -15.55
C GLY A 19 2.62 -3.69 -14.77
N LEU A 20 2.96 -3.53 -13.49
CA LEU A 20 2.38 -2.51 -12.62
C LEU A 20 3.48 -1.69 -11.94
N GLU A 21 3.17 -0.43 -11.64
CA GLU A 21 3.89 0.30 -10.59
C GLU A 21 3.07 0.24 -9.30
N VAL A 22 3.71 -0.02 -8.18
CA VAL A 22 3.03 -0.27 -6.90
C VAL A 22 3.61 0.65 -5.84
N HIS A 23 2.77 1.36 -5.06
CA HIS A 23 3.29 2.04 -3.87
C HIS A 23 4.07 1.05 -3.01
N LEU A 24 5.30 1.42 -2.63
CA LEU A 24 6.15 0.55 -1.82
C LEU A 24 5.46 0.20 -0.51
N LEU A 25 4.86 1.18 0.17
CA LEU A 25 4.12 0.99 1.42
C LEU A 25 2.63 1.26 1.22
N PRO A 26 1.76 0.80 2.14
CA PRO A 26 0.39 1.32 2.25
C PRO A 26 0.39 2.85 2.40
N VAL A 27 -0.73 3.49 2.02
CA VAL A 27 -0.86 4.94 2.10
C VAL A 27 -0.74 5.41 3.55
N THR A 28 0.19 6.34 3.78
CA THR A 28 0.46 6.88 5.12
C THR A 28 -0.51 7.99 5.51
N LYS A 29 -0.66 8.22 6.82
CA LYS A 29 -1.40 9.38 7.35
C LYS A 29 -0.84 10.69 6.82
N LEU A 30 0.49 10.81 6.69
CA LEU A 30 1.15 11.98 6.13
C LEU A 30 0.77 12.25 4.65
N GLN A 31 0.67 11.20 3.83
CA GLN A 31 0.17 11.36 2.45
C GLN A 31 -1.27 11.83 2.43
N PHE A 32 -2.09 11.25 3.31
CA PHE A 32 -3.52 11.52 3.35
C PHE A 32 -3.84 12.90 3.93
N GLU A 33 -3.04 13.41 4.85
CA GLU A 33 -3.14 14.79 5.36
C GLU A 33 -2.97 15.82 4.25
N GLN A 34 -2.08 15.58 3.27
CA GLN A 34 -1.95 16.45 2.10
C GLN A 34 -3.23 16.46 1.25
N PHE A 35 -3.91 15.31 1.14
CA PHE A 35 -5.20 15.21 0.47
C PHE A 35 -6.30 15.97 1.21
N VAL A 36 -6.37 15.80 2.54
CA VAL A 36 -7.35 16.49 3.39
C VAL A 36 -7.17 18.00 3.32
N ALA A 37 -5.93 18.48 3.45
CA ALA A 37 -5.59 19.89 3.35
C ALA A 37 -6.00 20.51 2.00
N ALA A 38 -5.94 19.74 0.92
CA ALA A 38 -6.32 20.18 -0.41
C ALA A 38 -7.84 20.09 -0.70
N SER A 39 -8.59 19.30 0.06
CA SER A 39 -9.99 18.94 -0.25
C SER A 39 -11.04 19.65 0.62
N GLY A 40 -10.61 20.27 1.73
CA GLY A 40 -11.46 21.14 2.55
C GLY A 40 -12.19 20.41 3.71
N PRO A 41 -13.14 21.10 4.38
CA PRO A 41 -13.64 20.69 5.69
C PRO A 41 -14.38 19.34 5.76
N LEU A 42 -14.97 18.89 4.65
CA LEU A 42 -15.67 17.61 4.61
C LEU A 42 -14.70 16.43 4.75
N GLU A 43 -13.56 16.50 4.08
CA GLU A 43 -12.52 15.46 4.19
C GLU A 43 -11.83 15.53 5.55
N GLU A 44 -11.70 16.72 6.13
CA GLU A 44 -11.20 16.89 7.51
C GLU A 44 -12.08 16.13 8.51
N ALA A 45 -13.40 16.34 8.47
CA ALA A 45 -14.33 15.65 9.35
C ALA A 45 -14.33 14.13 9.17
N ARG A 46 -14.05 13.63 7.96
CA ARG A 46 -13.86 12.19 7.71
C ARG A 46 -12.53 11.70 8.27
N TYR A 47 -11.46 12.44 8.07
CA TYR A 47 -10.13 12.10 8.56
C TYR A 47 -10.10 12.01 10.09
N GLN A 48 -10.79 12.91 10.80
CA GLN A 48 -10.93 12.83 12.25
C GLN A 48 -11.59 11.52 12.72
N LYS A 49 -12.52 10.95 11.95
CA LYS A 49 -13.10 9.63 12.23
C LYS A 49 -12.10 8.49 12.04
N LEU A 50 -11.19 8.62 11.06
CA LEU A 50 -10.10 7.66 10.87
C LEU A 50 -9.09 7.72 12.01
N LEU A 51 -8.72 8.93 12.44
CA LEU A 51 -7.81 9.15 13.57
C LEU A 51 -8.37 8.63 14.90
N ALA A 52 -9.70 8.68 15.09
CA ALA A 52 -10.33 8.09 16.26
C ALA A 52 -10.17 6.56 16.33
N LEU A 53 -10.02 5.88 15.17
CA LEU A 53 -9.80 4.43 15.10
C LEU A 53 -8.32 4.04 15.24
N ASN A 54 -7.44 4.85 14.65
CA ASN A 54 -6.00 4.64 14.66
C ASN A 54 -5.30 6.00 14.83
N PRO A 55 -5.03 6.44 16.07
CA PRO A 55 -4.45 7.75 16.35
C PRO A 55 -3.13 7.99 15.62
N ALA A 56 -2.87 9.23 15.24
CA ALA A 56 -1.59 9.61 14.67
C ALA A 56 -0.44 9.32 15.65
N VAL A 57 0.76 9.09 15.10
CA VAL A 57 2.00 8.98 15.87
C VAL A 57 2.86 10.19 15.57
N SER A 58 3.59 10.64 16.58
CA SER A 58 4.57 11.70 16.37
C SER A 58 5.75 11.20 15.52
N PRO A 59 6.47 12.10 14.82
CA PRO A 59 7.69 11.74 14.09
C PRO A 59 8.74 10.98 14.93
N ALA A 60 8.83 11.31 16.22
CA ALA A 60 9.76 10.65 17.15
C ALA A 60 9.38 9.20 17.44
N GLU A 61 8.08 8.89 17.43
CA GLU A 61 7.56 7.55 17.69
C GLU A 61 7.58 6.66 16.44
N LEU A 62 7.81 7.19 15.23
CA LEU A 62 7.80 6.41 13.99
C LEU A 62 8.76 5.20 14.00
N LEU A 63 9.84 5.28 14.78
CA LEU A 63 10.88 4.24 14.86
C LEU A 63 10.60 3.19 15.95
N THR A 64 9.70 3.46 16.88
CA THR A 64 9.36 2.59 18.00
C THR A 64 7.91 2.14 17.98
N ALA A 65 7.09 2.78 17.13
CA ALA A 65 5.70 2.47 16.95
C ALA A 65 5.51 1.17 16.18
N GLU A 66 4.37 0.55 16.46
CA GLU A 66 3.69 -0.39 15.59
C GLU A 66 3.56 0.21 14.17
N PRO A 67 4.18 -0.39 13.13
CA PRO A 67 4.20 0.18 11.77
C PRO A 67 2.82 0.53 11.21
N GLU A 68 1.78 -0.22 11.58
CA GLU A 68 0.38 0.02 11.26
C GLU A 68 -0.13 1.43 11.68
N ARG A 69 0.46 2.04 12.70
CA ARG A 69 0.11 3.40 13.13
C ARG A 69 0.58 4.47 12.16
N LEU A 70 1.44 4.14 11.19
CA LEU A 70 1.85 5.06 10.14
C LEU A 70 0.80 5.22 9.04
N PHE A 71 0.00 4.17 8.86
CA PHE A 71 -0.87 4.03 7.70
C PHE A 71 -2.28 4.51 8.00
N VAL A 72 -2.95 4.96 6.95
CA VAL A 72 -4.39 5.23 7.04
C VAL A 72 -5.12 3.89 7.14
N THR A 73 -5.88 3.72 8.21
CA THR A 73 -6.74 2.55 8.41
C THR A 73 -8.18 2.96 8.72
N GLY A 74 -9.12 2.01 8.64
CA GLY A 74 -10.56 2.30 8.78
C GLY A 74 -11.15 3.06 7.58
N ILE A 75 -10.40 3.18 6.49
CA ILE A 75 -10.83 3.90 5.29
C ILE A 75 -11.83 3.07 4.48
N LEU A 76 -12.83 3.72 3.89
CA LEU A 76 -13.78 3.06 3.00
C LEU A 76 -13.25 3.04 1.56
N PRO A 77 -13.63 2.05 0.73
CA PRO A 77 -13.16 1.99 -0.66
C PRO A 77 -13.41 3.27 -1.47
N LYS A 78 -14.56 3.91 -1.29
CA LYS A 78 -14.90 5.17 -1.98
C LYS A 78 -13.96 6.32 -1.62
N GLU A 79 -13.48 6.36 -0.38
CA GLU A 79 -12.54 7.39 0.10
C GLU A 79 -11.13 7.13 -0.44
N ALA A 80 -10.70 5.86 -0.43
CA ALA A 80 -9.45 5.46 -1.06
C ALA A 80 -9.45 5.73 -2.57
N GLN A 81 -10.59 5.57 -3.25
CA GLN A 81 -10.75 5.96 -4.66
C GLN A 81 -10.67 7.47 -4.86
N ALA A 82 -11.30 8.27 -3.99
CA ALA A 82 -11.21 9.73 -4.05
C ALA A 82 -9.76 10.21 -3.87
N PHE A 83 -9.04 9.63 -2.91
CA PHE A 83 -7.62 9.89 -2.70
C PHE A 83 -6.79 9.50 -3.94
N ALA A 84 -7.04 8.33 -4.54
CA ALA A 84 -6.35 7.90 -5.76
C ALA A 84 -6.57 8.87 -6.93
N ALA A 85 -7.82 9.32 -7.14
CA ALA A 85 -8.15 10.29 -8.17
C ALA A 85 -7.47 11.65 -7.93
N TRP A 86 -7.37 12.09 -6.68
CA TRP A 86 -6.61 13.29 -6.32
C TRP A 86 -5.11 13.12 -6.57
N LEU A 87 -4.53 11.94 -6.32
CA LEU A 87 -3.10 11.70 -6.54
C LEU A 87 -2.69 11.88 -8.01
N GLY A 88 -3.59 11.59 -8.94
CA GLY A 88 -3.39 11.79 -10.38
C GLY A 88 -3.95 10.65 -11.21
N GLU A 89 -3.88 10.82 -12.53
CA GLU A 89 -4.38 9.83 -13.49
C GLU A 89 -3.61 8.51 -13.42
N GLY A 90 -4.31 7.42 -13.75
CA GLY A 90 -3.74 6.06 -13.81
C GLY A 90 -3.56 5.35 -12.46
N LEU A 91 -3.66 6.08 -11.33
CA LEU A 91 -3.61 5.50 -9.99
C LEU A 91 -4.96 4.94 -9.55
N GLY A 92 -4.92 3.78 -8.88
CA GLY A 92 -6.13 3.20 -8.31
C GLY A 92 -5.85 2.02 -7.40
N LEU A 93 -6.93 1.51 -6.80
CA LEU A 93 -6.87 0.30 -6.00
C LEU A 93 -6.63 -0.93 -6.89
N PRO A 94 -5.90 -1.95 -6.39
CA PRO A 94 -5.71 -3.20 -7.10
C PRO A 94 -7.01 -4.01 -7.15
N THR A 95 -7.13 -4.87 -8.15
CA THR A 95 -8.06 -6.01 -8.12
C THR A 95 -7.47 -7.14 -7.28
N VAL A 96 -8.29 -8.12 -6.87
CA VAL A 96 -7.80 -9.33 -6.18
C VAL A 96 -6.68 -10.02 -6.96
N LYS A 97 -6.85 -10.12 -8.30
CA LYS A 97 -5.84 -10.72 -9.18
C LYS A 97 -4.53 -9.94 -9.17
N GLU A 98 -4.59 -8.62 -9.32
CA GLU A 98 -3.41 -7.75 -9.29
C GLU A 98 -2.71 -7.80 -7.94
N TRP A 99 -3.45 -7.70 -6.83
CA TRP A 99 -2.90 -7.75 -5.48
C TRP A 99 -2.14 -9.07 -5.22
N ARG A 100 -2.75 -10.21 -5.55
CA ARG A 100 -2.10 -11.53 -5.40
C ARG A 100 -0.90 -11.71 -6.34
N ALA A 101 -0.94 -11.10 -7.52
CA ALA A 101 0.20 -11.13 -8.44
C ALA A 101 1.38 -10.32 -7.88
N ILE A 102 1.12 -9.12 -7.33
CA ILE A 102 2.12 -8.29 -6.65
C ILE A 102 2.71 -9.03 -5.45
N TYR A 103 1.85 -9.63 -4.61
CA TYR A 103 2.29 -10.41 -3.46
C TYR A 103 3.27 -11.51 -3.85
N ASN A 104 2.94 -12.28 -4.89
CA ASN A 104 3.80 -13.36 -5.39
C ASN A 104 5.11 -12.84 -5.99
N ALA A 105 5.08 -11.73 -6.73
CA ALA A 105 6.27 -11.10 -7.27
C ALA A 105 7.19 -10.62 -6.14
N PHE A 106 6.66 -9.90 -5.16
CA PHE A 106 7.40 -9.42 -4.00
C PHE A 106 7.96 -10.53 -3.11
N ARG A 107 7.29 -11.69 -3.05
CA ARG A 107 7.79 -12.89 -2.36
C ARG A 107 9.04 -13.49 -3.02
N ARG A 108 9.26 -13.23 -4.32
CA ARG A 108 10.43 -13.71 -5.08
C ARG A 108 11.49 -12.64 -5.29
N MET A 109 11.14 -11.37 -5.11
CA MET A 109 12.02 -10.23 -5.36
C MET A 109 12.92 -9.98 -4.15
N SER A 110 14.23 -10.07 -4.35
CA SER A 110 15.21 -9.67 -3.35
C SER A 110 15.24 -8.15 -3.17
N LEU A 111 15.45 -7.72 -1.93
CA LEU A 111 15.55 -6.34 -1.52
C LEU A 111 16.95 -5.76 -1.89
N PRO A 112 17.03 -4.75 -2.77
CA PRO A 112 18.29 -4.07 -3.08
C PRO A 112 18.66 -3.08 -1.95
N ARG A 113 19.16 -3.61 -0.82
CA ARG A 113 19.33 -2.85 0.44
C ARG A 113 20.14 -1.56 0.30
N HIS A 114 21.24 -1.59 -0.44
CA HIS A 114 22.15 -0.44 -0.60
C HIS A 114 21.49 0.66 -1.45
N ASP A 115 21.00 0.29 -2.63
CA ASP A 115 20.47 1.24 -3.61
C ASP A 115 19.20 1.93 -3.09
N LEU A 116 18.31 1.16 -2.45
CA LEU A 116 17.05 1.70 -1.95
C LEU A 116 17.24 2.73 -0.83
N GLY A 117 18.25 2.55 0.02
CA GLY A 117 18.56 3.51 1.08
C GLY A 117 19.04 4.85 0.53
N VAL A 118 19.82 4.83 -0.57
CA VAL A 118 20.33 6.02 -1.24
C VAL A 118 19.21 6.70 -2.03
N GLU A 119 18.42 5.95 -2.80
CA GLU A 119 17.34 6.50 -3.62
C GLU A 119 16.21 7.12 -2.79
N LEU A 120 15.95 6.61 -1.60
CA LEU A 120 14.94 7.16 -0.68
C LEU A 120 15.51 8.19 0.30
N ALA A 121 16.82 8.46 0.26
CA ALA A 121 17.43 9.46 1.12
C ALA A 121 16.79 10.83 0.84
N GLY A 122 16.35 11.52 1.90
CA GLY A 122 15.67 12.82 1.78
C GLY A 122 14.18 12.77 1.44
N THR A 123 13.61 11.58 1.19
CA THR A 123 12.16 11.42 1.07
C THR A 123 11.49 11.38 2.45
N PRO A 124 10.17 11.67 2.56
CA PRO A 124 9.45 11.55 3.84
C PRO A 124 9.52 10.16 4.49
N LEU A 125 9.77 9.11 3.69
CA LEU A 125 9.87 7.73 4.16
C LEU A 125 11.32 7.24 4.34
N GLY A 126 12.33 7.99 3.92
CA GLY A 126 13.70 7.49 3.86
C GLY A 126 14.20 6.96 5.20
N ALA A 127 13.96 7.69 6.28
CA ALA A 127 14.35 7.28 7.63
C ALA A 127 13.61 6.02 8.11
N PHE A 128 12.30 5.92 7.85
CA PHE A 128 11.49 4.77 8.20
C PHE A 128 11.91 3.53 7.42
N VAL A 129 12.05 3.63 6.09
CA VAL A 129 12.47 2.51 5.24
C VAL A 129 13.87 2.05 5.63
N ALA A 130 14.81 2.97 5.85
CA ALA A 130 16.15 2.60 6.32
C ALA A 130 16.12 1.90 7.68
N HIS A 131 15.24 2.32 8.59
CA HIS A 131 15.03 1.65 9.87
C HIS A 131 14.48 0.23 9.68
N GLN A 132 13.41 0.07 8.88
CA GLN A 132 12.84 -1.24 8.57
C GLN A 132 13.88 -2.20 7.98
N ILE A 133 14.65 -1.76 6.98
CA ILE A 133 15.70 -2.57 6.36
C ILE A 133 16.73 -3.10 7.39
N ARG A 134 17.03 -2.33 8.43
CA ARG A 134 17.95 -2.75 9.51
C ARG A 134 17.33 -3.76 10.47
N GLN A 135 16.03 -3.64 10.77
CA GLN A 135 15.35 -4.50 11.73
C GLN A 135 14.81 -5.80 11.11
N MET A 136 14.62 -5.82 9.79
CA MET A 136 14.03 -6.97 9.13
C MET A 136 15.01 -8.15 9.03
N PRO A 137 14.63 -9.35 9.50
CA PRO A 137 15.46 -10.55 9.35
C PRO A 137 15.54 -11.03 7.90
N GLY A 138 14.55 -10.67 7.06
CA GLY A 138 14.44 -11.08 5.66
C GLY A 138 15.10 -10.12 4.67
N ASN A 139 15.26 -10.60 3.44
CA ASN A 139 15.77 -9.82 2.31
C ASN A 139 14.75 -9.76 1.15
N LEU A 140 13.45 -9.84 1.45
CA LEU A 140 12.40 -9.84 0.43
C LEU A 140 11.66 -8.51 0.40
N MET A 141 11.26 -8.09 -0.80
CA MET A 141 10.39 -6.92 -0.98
C MET A 141 9.03 -7.10 -0.33
N LEU A 142 8.56 -8.35 -0.18
CA LEU A 142 7.30 -8.67 0.49
C LEU A 142 7.24 -8.12 1.92
N ASP A 143 8.35 -8.26 2.64
CA ASP A 143 8.45 -7.82 4.02
C ASP A 143 8.64 -6.30 4.09
N LEU A 144 9.45 -5.73 3.20
CA LEU A 144 9.70 -4.28 3.22
C LEU A 144 8.44 -3.50 2.88
N SER A 145 7.68 -3.99 1.90
CA SER A 145 6.43 -3.39 1.44
C SER A 145 5.26 -3.59 2.42
N LEU A 146 5.49 -4.33 3.50
CA LEU A 146 4.50 -4.69 4.52
C LEU A 146 3.25 -5.37 3.95
N MET A 147 3.37 -6.04 2.80
CA MET A 147 2.30 -6.95 2.34
C MET A 147 2.21 -8.20 3.23
N ARG A 148 3.33 -8.54 3.90
CA ARG A 148 3.37 -9.46 5.05
C ARG A 148 3.72 -8.67 6.29
N GLY A 149 2.94 -8.85 7.36
CA GLY A 149 3.10 -8.14 8.63
C GLY A 149 2.56 -6.71 8.65
N GLY A 150 1.87 -6.25 7.61
CA GLY A 150 1.26 -4.92 7.57
C GLY A 150 -0.25 -4.95 7.82
N LEU A 151 -1.02 -4.46 6.86
CA LEU A 151 -2.47 -4.28 6.97
C LEU A 151 -3.26 -5.34 6.20
N VAL A 152 -4.58 -5.36 6.41
CA VAL A 152 -5.52 -5.84 5.39
C VAL A 152 -5.79 -4.68 4.44
N GLU A 153 -5.79 -4.95 3.14
CA GLU A 153 -5.89 -3.91 2.13
C GLU A 153 -7.06 -4.13 1.19
N TRP A 154 -7.71 -3.03 0.81
CA TRP A 154 -8.80 -3.08 -0.15
C TRP A 154 -8.33 -3.53 -1.54
N ALA A 155 -9.01 -4.55 -2.05
CA ALA A 155 -8.89 -5.02 -3.42
C ALA A 155 -10.28 -5.17 -4.06
N ARG A 156 -10.39 -4.84 -5.34
CA ARG A 156 -11.63 -4.95 -6.11
C ARG A 156 -11.91 -6.40 -6.49
N ARG A 157 -13.13 -6.87 -6.23
CA ARG A 157 -13.65 -8.19 -6.65
C ARG A 157 -14.99 -8.03 -7.38
N GLY A 158 -14.96 -8.12 -8.71
CA GLY A 158 -16.15 -7.85 -9.53
C GLY A 158 -16.66 -6.43 -9.32
N GLN A 159 -17.91 -6.30 -8.88
CA GLN A 159 -18.53 -5.02 -8.52
C GLN A 159 -18.35 -4.63 -7.04
N GLY A 160 -17.72 -5.49 -6.23
CA GLY A 160 -17.53 -5.29 -4.80
C GLY A 160 -16.07 -5.11 -4.39
N TRP A 161 -15.88 -5.02 -3.07
CA TRP A 161 -14.59 -4.84 -2.42
C TRP A 161 -14.37 -5.94 -1.38
N VAL A 162 -13.13 -6.41 -1.29
CA VAL A 162 -12.68 -7.37 -0.29
C VAL A 162 -11.34 -6.92 0.29
N GLY A 163 -10.98 -7.46 1.44
CA GLY A 163 -9.68 -7.27 2.07
C GLY A 163 -8.74 -8.44 1.78
N LEU A 164 -7.48 -8.12 1.51
CA LEU A 164 -6.38 -9.08 1.38
C LEU A 164 -5.20 -8.61 2.24
N GLY A 165 -4.56 -9.51 2.97
CA GLY A 165 -3.39 -9.16 3.76
C GLY A 165 -3.05 -10.23 4.79
N SER A 166 -1.82 -10.18 5.28
CA SER A 166 -1.32 -11.05 6.35
C SER A 166 -0.75 -10.19 7.47
N PRO A 167 -1.59 -9.46 8.23
CA PRO A 167 -1.12 -8.59 9.31
C PRO A 167 -0.40 -9.40 10.41
N ARG A 168 0.33 -8.70 11.28
CA ARG A 168 0.93 -9.33 12.46
C ARG A 168 -0.18 -9.84 13.40
N PRO A 169 0.02 -10.98 14.09
CA PRO A 169 -0.96 -11.51 15.03
C PRO A 169 -1.39 -10.51 16.11
N ASP A 170 -0.45 -9.72 16.61
CA ASP A 170 -0.71 -8.70 17.65
C ASP A 170 -1.62 -7.57 17.14
N PHE A 171 -1.59 -7.28 15.84
CA PHE A 171 -2.41 -6.25 15.22
C PHE A 171 -3.80 -6.76 14.86
N GLN A 172 -3.87 -7.92 14.18
CA GLN A 172 -5.13 -8.56 13.83
C GLN A 172 -4.94 -10.08 13.79
N PRO A 173 -5.40 -10.80 14.83
CA PRO A 173 -5.22 -12.24 14.92
C PRO A 173 -6.16 -12.99 13.97
N ASN A 174 -5.84 -14.26 13.73
CA ASN A 174 -6.69 -15.24 13.03
C ASN A 174 -7.02 -14.90 11.57
N LEU A 175 -6.14 -14.15 10.90
CA LEU A 175 -6.20 -14.01 9.44
C LEU A 175 -5.31 -15.05 8.77
N TRP A 176 -5.87 -15.66 7.73
CA TRP A 176 -5.31 -16.82 7.04
C TRP A 176 -4.47 -16.42 5.82
N ASP A 177 -4.28 -17.34 4.87
CA ASP A 177 -3.42 -17.16 3.70
C ASP A 177 -4.05 -16.15 2.72
N PRO A 178 -3.46 -14.96 2.48
CA PRO A 178 -4.03 -13.97 1.58
C PRO A 178 -4.08 -14.42 0.11
N LEU A 179 -3.42 -15.53 -0.24
CA LEU A 179 -3.51 -16.16 -1.55
C LEU A 179 -4.75 -17.04 -1.70
N ALA A 180 -5.32 -17.53 -0.61
CA ALA A 180 -6.53 -18.35 -0.60
C ALA A 180 -7.74 -17.56 -0.11
N ASP A 181 -7.57 -16.81 0.97
CA ASP A 181 -8.63 -16.21 1.75
C ASP A 181 -8.89 -14.75 1.40
N GLU A 182 -10.10 -14.29 1.75
CA GLU A 182 -10.55 -12.92 1.58
C GLU A 182 -11.31 -12.47 2.83
N VAL A 183 -11.07 -11.23 3.25
CA VAL A 183 -11.80 -10.62 4.35
C VAL A 183 -12.95 -9.81 3.79
N LYS A 184 -14.18 -10.11 4.19
CA LYS A 184 -15.37 -9.37 3.77
C LYS A 184 -15.98 -8.65 4.97
N PRO A 185 -16.15 -7.32 4.92
CA PRO A 185 -16.94 -6.62 5.92
C PRO A 185 -18.37 -7.16 5.94
N LEU A 186 -19.02 -7.12 7.10
CA LEU A 186 -20.43 -7.48 7.21
C LEU A 186 -21.32 -6.42 6.57
N ARG A 187 -20.87 -5.15 6.61
CA ARG A 187 -21.58 -4.02 6.00
C ARG A 187 -20.66 -3.20 5.08
N PRO A 188 -21.11 -2.73 3.91
CA PRO A 188 -20.28 -1.97 2.98
C PRO A 188 -19.74 -0.62 3.51
N ASP A 189 -20.39 -0.05 4.51
CA ASP A 189 -20.06 1.23 5.16
C ASP A 189 -19.33 1.07 6.50
N GLU A 190 -19.02 -0.17 6.89
CA GLU A 190 -18.30 -0.48 8.11
C GLU A 190 -16.82 -0.13 7.99
N ARG A 191 -16.32 0.65 8.95
CA ARG A 191 -14.90 0.97 9.07
C ARG A 191 -14.22 -0.07 9.95
N LEU A 192 -13.41 -0.92 9.32
CA LEU A 192 -12.61 -1.91 10.02
C LEU A 192 -11.23 -1.29 10.35
N PRO A 193 -10.81 -1.20 11.62
CA PRO A 193 -9.64 -0.43 12.04
C PRO A 193 -8.30 -0.96 11.50
N TYR A 194 -8.30 -2.18 10.96
CA TYR A 194 -7.15 -2.85 10.35
C TYR A 194 -7.16 -2.83 8.81
N PHE A 195 -8.19 -2.24 8.19
CA PHE A 195 -8.26 -2.07 6.74
C PHE A 195 -7.59 -0.76 6.31
N GLY A 196 -6.54 -0.87 5.50
CA GLY A 196 -5.96 0.24 4.76
C GLY A 196 -5.98 -0.02 3.26
N PHE A 197 -5.02 0.56 2.54
CA PHE A 197 -4.92 0.41 1.11
C PHE A 197 -3.52 0.78 0.59
N ARG A 198 -3.19 0.23 -0.57
CA ARG A 198 -2.10 0.69 -1.42
C ARG A 198 -2.64 0.98 -2.81
N LEU A 199 -1.93 1.82 -3.55
CA LEU A 199 -2.28 2.15 -4.92
C LEU A 199 -1.32 1.51 -5.89
N ILE A 200 -1.83 1.29 -7.09
CA ILE A 200 -1.08 0.83 -8.24
C ILE A 200 -1.31 1.79 -9.40
N ARG A 201 -0.30 1.94 -10.25
CA ARG A 201 -0.43 2.55 -11.57
C ARG A 201 -0.39 1.47 -12.63
N ARG A 202 -1.38 1.47 -13.53
CA ARG A 202 -1.44 0.58 -14.69
C ARG A 202 -0.77 1.31 -15.85
N GLY A 203 0.40 0.84 -16.28
CA GLY A 203 1.14 1.47 -17.37
C GLY A 203 0.64 1.04 -18.75
N GLU A 204 0.52 1.98 -19.71
CA GLU A 204 0.32 1.66 -21.13
C GLU A 204 1.55 0.99 -21.75
N TRP A 205 2.75 1.38 -21.28
CA TRP A 205 4.05 0.90 -21.73
C TRP A 205 4.28 -0.61 -21.53
N TYR A 206 3.45 -1.28 -20.73
CA TYR A 206 3.52 -2.72 -20.52
C TYR A 206 2.54 -3.54 -21.40
N LEU A 207 1.53 -2.90 -21.98
CA LEU A 207 0.65 -3.56 -22.97
C LEU A 207 1.37 -3.73 -24.31
N ALA A 208 2.24 -2.78 -24.67
CA ALA A 208 3.01 -2.80 -25.91
C ALA A 208 4.03 -3.96 -26.01
N ASP A 209 4.63 -4.39 -24.89
CA ASP A 209 5.57 -5.54 -24.90
C ASP A 209 4.89 -6.90 -24.71
N ARG A 210 3.63 -6.96 -24.24
CA ARG A 210 2.87 -8.22 -24.20
C ARG A 210 2.37 -8.68 -25.57
N GLU A 211 2.24 -7.78 -26.54
CA GLU A 211 2.01 -8.18 -27.94
C GLU A 211 3.23 -8.86 -28.56
N LYS A 212 4.46 -8.60 -28.07
CA LYS A 212 5.67 -9.30 -28.53
C LYS A 212 5.83 -10.70 -27.93
N VAL A 213 5.32 -10.93 -26.72
CA VAL A 213 5.42 -12.25 -26.05
C VAL A 213 4.40 -13.25 -26.59
N ARG A 214 3.37 -12.82 -27.33
CA ARG A 214 2.41 -13.72 -28.02
C ARG A 214 2.94 -14.37 -29.30
N TYR A 215 4.18 -14.10 -29.72
CA TYR A 215 4.80 -14.69 -30.92
C TYR A 215 5.91 -15.70 -30.60
N ILE A 216 6.02 -16.15 -29.35
CA ILE A 216 6.91 -17.24 -28.94
C ILE A 216 6.08 -18.26 -28.15
N GLU A 217 5.06 -18.84 -28.80
CA GLU A 217 4.45 -20.11 -28.43
C GLU A 217 4.28 -20.96 -29.71
#